data_AF-A0A1C3D1H5-F1
#
_entry.id   AF-A0A1C3D1H5-F1
#
_cell.length_a   1.000
_cell.length_b   1.000
_cell.length_c   1.000
_cell.angle_alpha   90.00
_cell.angle_beta   90.00
_cell.angle_gamma   90.00
#
_symmetry.space_group_name_H-M   'P 1'
#
loop_
_entity.id
_entity.type
_entity.pdbx_description
1 polymer ?
#
loop_
_entity_poly.entity_id
_entity_poly.type
_entity_poly.pdbx_seq_one_letter_code
_entity_poly.pdbx_strand_id
1 'polypeptide(L)'
;MKKINIRKLLIYTFVFTIPICFSKDIDFFGDLKEDSIQVNEPVKFIDEYNGYTVINKNKKIKLTDFGNIEKNKNGVKYILKSYGVQILNNGKVFNVFKTTTPVKSNVDFNLLYHDENIVAFRVRDNSTIDYVKKPFRSFVVNTYIYNLTSNKFSTVPVLNFESELDGKKLDLLQGDQFTFNPKKGTYTYLANIKYANNRKKETFQVDLNVSLKCISASLGCDNVGLSLAEIDVVGK
;
A
#
# COMPACT_ATOMS: atom_id res chain seq x y z
N MET A 1 -7.80 -24.68 -80.67
CA MET A 1 -7.46 -25.58 -79.53
C MET A 1 -6.46 -24.91 -78.62
N LYS A 2 -6.62 -25.12 -77.32
CA LYS A 2 -6.10 -24.34 -76.18
C LYS A 2 -4.56 -24.32 -76.09
N LYS A 3 -3.99 -23.12 -75.91
CA LYS A 3 -2.63 -22.91 -75.39
C LYS A 3 -2.65 -23.18 -73.88
N ILE A 4 -1.93 -24.20 -73.43
CA ILE A 4 -1.68 -24.45 -72.00
C ILE A 4 -0.41 -23.68 -71.63
N ASN A 5 -0.59 -22.72 -70.73
CA ASN A 5 0.42 -21.77 -70.28
C ASN A 5 1.08 -22.37 -69.03
N ILE A 6 2.35 -22.79 -69.14
CA ILE A 6 3.14 -23.30 -68.00
C ILE A 6 3.56 -22.08 -67.17
N ARG A 7 2.75 -21.75 -66.15
CA ARG A 7 3.14 -20.76 -65.13
C ARG A 7 3.99 -21.44 -64.06
N LYS A 8 5.17 -20.86 -63.87
CA LYS A 8 6.17 -21.10 -62.84
C LYS A 8 5.53 -21.31 -61.46
N LEU A 9 5.80 -22.46 -60.85
CA LEU A 9 5.53 -22.74 -59.45
C LEU A 9 6.55 -21.95 -58.61
N LEU A 10 6.15 -20.80 -58.09
CA LEU A 10 6.95 -19.96 -57.20
C LEU A 10 6.68 -20.43 -55.77
N ILE A 11 7.58 -21.26 -55.24
CA ILE A 11 7.53 -21.70 -53.85
C ILE A 11 7.96 -20.50 -53.00
N TYR A 12 6.99 -19.80 -52.42
CA TYR A 12 7.25 -18.84 -51.34
C TYR A 12 7.61 -19.65 -50.09
N THR A 13 8.90 -19.86 -49.85
CA THR A 13 9.39 -20.21 -48.51
C THR A 13 9.19 -18.97 -47.64
N PHE A 14 8.05 -18.94 -46.94
CA PHE A 14 7.77 -17.94 -45.93
C PHE A 14 8.69 -18.23 -44.74
N VAL A 15 9.86 -17.60 -44.72
CA VAL A 15 10.73 -17.59 -43.54
C VAL A 15 10.01 -16.74 -42.49
N PHE A 16 9.27 -17.41 -41.61
CA PHE A 16 8.77 -16.80 -40.38
C PHE A 16 9.97 -16.50 -39.48
N THR A 17 10.58 -15.32 -39.64
CA THR A 17 11.39 -14.75 -38.56
C THR A 17 10.43 -14.28 -37.49
N ILE A 18 10.22 -15.11 -36.48
CA ILE A 18 9.58 -14.70 -35.24
C ILE A 18 10.54 -13.69 -34.60
N PRO A 19 10.20 -12.39 -34.42
CA PRO A 19 10.96 -11.60 -33.49
C PRO A 19 10.72 -12.23 -32.12
N ILE A 20 11.74 -12.89 -31.59
CA ILE A 20 11.78 -13.28 -30.18
C ILE A 20 11.84 -11.95 -29.43
N CYS A 21 10.66 -11.39 -29.16
CA CYS A 21 10.49 -10.25 -28.28
C CYS A 21 10.79 -10.78 -26.87
N PHE A 22 12.04 -10.66 -26.44
CA PHE A 22 12.37 -10.76 -25.03
C PHE A 22 11.82 -9.49 -24.37
N SER A 23 10.58 -9.56 -23.88
CA SER A 23 10.15 -8.66 -22.81
C SER A 23 11.03 -8.99 -21.60
N LYS A 24 11.96 -8.09 -21.30
CA LYS A 24 12.77 -8.13 -20.08
C LYS A 24 12.39 -6.93 -19.24
N ASP A 25 11.16 -6.95 -18.74
CA ASP A 25 10.75 -6.17 -17.57
C ASP A 25 9.85 -7.07 -16.73
N ILE A 26 10.34 -7.46 -15.56
CA ILE A 26 9.54 -8.12 -14.53
C ILE A 26 8.72 -7.01 -13.89
N ASP A 27 7.55 -6.78 -14.47
CA ASP A 27 6.63 -5.74 -14.05
C ASP A 27 6.06 -6.14 -12.66
N PHE A 28 6.63 -5.58 -11.58
CA PHE A 28 6.20 -5.80 -10.18
C PHE A 28 4.76 -5.32 -9.88
N PHE A 29 4.10 -4.75 -10.89
CA PHE A 29 2.71 -4.30 -10.90
C PHE A 29 1.88 -4.97 -12.01
N GLY A 30 2.44 -6.00 -12.64
CA GLY A 30 1.90 -6.70 -13.80
C GLY A 30 0.65 -7.49 -13.45
N ASP A 31 -0.50 -6.84 -13.62
CA ASP A 31 -1.47 -7.30 -14.61
C ASP A 31 -2.25 -6.08 -15.13
N LEU A 32 -1.92 -5.69 -16.36
CA LEU A 32 -2.77 -4.89 -17.23
C LEU A 32 -3.35 -5.86 -18.26
N LYS A 33 -4.54 -6.41 -18.01
CA LYS A 33 -5.50 -6.77 -19.06
C LYS A 33 -6.91 -6.43 -18.60
N GLU A 34 -7.67 -5.95 -19.57
CA GLU A 34 -9.08 -5.54 -19.58
C GLU A 34 -9.96 -6.17 -18.51
N ASP A 35 -10.96 -5.41 -18.03
CA ASP A 35 -12.07 -5.88 -17.19
C ASP A 35 -12.66 -7.19 -17.72
N SER A 36 -12.12 -8.31 -17.26
CA SER A 36 -12.63 -9.64 -17.56
C SER A 36 -13.79 -9.92 -16.62
N ILE A 37 -15.00 -10.07 -17.18
CA ILE A 37 -16.17 -10.56 -16.43
C ILE A 37 -15.84 -11.95 -15.90
N GLN A 38 -15.83 -12.10 -14.57
CA GLN A 38 -15.36 -13.30 -13.90
C GLN A 38 -16.52 -14.26 -13.60
N VAL A 39 -16.47 -15.47 -14.17
CA VAL A 39 -17.54 -16.49 -14.09
C VAL A 39 -17.40 -17.40 -12.85
N ASN A 40 -16.23 -17.47 -12.20
CA ASN A 40 -15.99 -18.27 -10.99
C ASN A 40 -15.05 -17.55 -10.00
N GLU A 41 -15.19 -17.79 -8.69
CA GLU A 41 -14.36 -17.16 -7.64
C GLU A 41 -12.85 -17.33 -7.89
N PRO A 42 -12.03 -16.27 -7.72
CA PRO A 42 -10.61 -16.31 -8.02
C PRO A 42 -9.85 -17.20 -7.04
N VAL A 43 -8.96 -18.05 -7.58
CA VAL A 43 -7.77 -18.48 -6.83
C VAL A 43 -7.03 -17.20 -6.44
N LYS A 44 -6.86 -16.93 -5.14
CA LYS A 44 -6.15 -15.72 -4.65
C LYS A 44 -4.66 -15.81 -5.00
N PHE A 45 -4.29 -15.37 -6.20
CA PHE A 45 -2.88 -15.25 -6.65
C PHE A 45 -2.16 -14.05 -6.03
N ILE A 46 -2.89 -13.15 -5.38
CA ILE A 46 -2.37 -11.95 -4.73
C ILE A 46 -2.43 -12.16 -3.22
N ASP A 47 -1.28 -12.18 -2.57
CA ASP A 47 -1.22 -12.18 -1.10
C ASP A 47 -1.64 -10.83 -0.52
N GLU A 48 -1.99 -10.79 0.77
CA GLU A 48 -2.48 -9.58 1.46
C GLU A 48 -1.54 -8.36 1.34
N TYR A 49 -0.25 -8.57 1.05
CA TYR A 49 0.79 -7.54 0.92
C TYR A 49 1.15 -7.20 -0.53
N ASN A 50 0.40 -7.71 -1.51
CA ASN A 50 0.57 -7.39 -2.93
C ASN A 50 -0.73 -6.89 -3.59
N GLY A 51 -1.82 -6.81 -2.82
CA GLY A 51 -3.05 -6.16 -3.24
C GLY A 51 -2.86 -4.65 -3.43
N TYR A 52 -3.30 -4.13 -4.56
CA TYR A 52 -3.24 -2.69 -4.87
C TYR A 52 -4.64 -2.10 -5.03
N THR A 53 -4.78 -0.83 -4.68
CA THR A 53 -5.95 -0.03 -5.00
C THR A 53 -5.63 0.90 -6.17
N VAL A 54 -6.47 0.86 -7.20
CA VAL A 54 -6.37 1.76 -8.36
C VAL A 54 -7.07 3.08 -8.00
N ILE A 55 -6.31 4.17 -7.99
CA ILE A 55 -6.86 5.52 -7.79
C ILE A 55 -7.34 6.05 -9.16
N ASN A 56 -6.51 5.88 -10.19
CA ASN A 56 -6.85 6.09 -11.58
C ASN A 56 -5.87 5.33 -12.50
N LYS A 57 -6.01 5.47 -13.82
CA LYS A 57 -5.18 4.77 -14.83
C LYS A 57 -3.66 4.84 -14.57
N ASN A 58 -3.17 5.96 -14.05
CA ASN A 58 -1.73 6.21 -13.86
C ASN A 58 -1.32 6.27 -12.38
N LYS A 59 -2.26 6.02 -11.45
CA LYS A 59 -2.04 6.15 -10.02
C LYS A 59 -2.56 4.91 -9.29
N LYS A 60 -1.66 4.20 -8.61
CA LYS A 60 -1.96 3.01 -7.81
C LYS A 60 -1.27 3.13 -6.46
N ILE A 61 -1.86 2.55 -5.43
CA ILE A 61 -1.27 2.44 -4.10
C ILE A 61 -1.32 0.98 -3.65
N LYS A 62 -0.27 0.51 -2.97
CA LYS A 62 -0.25 -0.84 -2.41
C LYS A 62 0.53 -0.89 -1.10
N LEU A 63 0.07 -1.73 -0.18
CA LEU A 63 0.94 -2.30 0.85
C LEU A 63 1.94 -3.21 0.12
N THR A 64 3.21 -3.21 0.54
CA THR A 64 4.27 -3.97 -0.13
C THR A 64 5.10 -4.69 0.91
N ASP A 65 5.35 -5.96 0.63
CA ASP A 65 6.28 -6.79 1.37
C ASP A 65 7.69 -6.66 0.79
N PHE A 66 8.60 -6.05 1.54
CA PHE A 66 10.01 -5.91 1.16
C PHE A 66 10.90 -7.03 1.72
N GLY A 67 10.32 -7.98 2.45
CA GLY A 67 11.03 -8.93 3.32
C GLY A 67 11.63 -10.16 2.62
N ASN A 68 11.11 -10.56 1.46
CA ASN A 68 11.71 -11.38 0.37
C ASN A 68 10.59 -11.99 -0.50
N ILE A 69 10.78 -11.99 -1.82
CA ILE A 69 9.78 -12.27 -2.89
C ILE A 69 9.58 -13.78 -3.15
N GLU A 70 10.43 -14.66 -2.60
CA GLU A 70 10.27 -16.11 -2.73
C GLU A 70 9.26 -16.67 -1.71
N LYS A 71 8.00 -16.25 -1.84
CA LYS A 71 6.90 -16.78 -1.03
C LYS A 71 6.74 -18.27 -1.35
N ASN A 72 6.83 -19.10 -0.31
CA ASN A 72 6.43 -20.51 -0.28
C ASN A 72 7.18 -21.50 -1.20
N LYS A 73 8.48 -21.31 -1.50
CA LYS A 73 9.19 -22.30 -2.34
C LYS A 73 9.40 -23.69 -1.73
N ASN A 74 9.27 -23.90 -0.41
CA ASN A 74 9.63 -25.18 0.24
C ASN A 74 8.76 -25.56 1.45
N GLY A 75 7.46 -25.20 1.50
CA GLY A 75 6.58 -25.59 2.61
C GLY A 75 6.85 -24.89 3.96
N VAL A 76 7.75 -23.92 4.00
CA VAL A 76 8.01 -23.08 5.18
C VAL A 76 6.94 -21.98 5.25
N LYS A 77 6.27 -21.85 6.40
CA LYS A 77 5.33 -20.74 6.66
C LYS A 77 6.08 -19.41 6.55
N TYR A 78 5.68 -18.58 5.59
CA TYR A 78 6.26 -17.26 5.37
C TYR A 78 6.12 -16.38 6.63
N ILE A 79 7.15 -15.57 6.88
CA ILE A 79 7.23 -14.61 8.00
C ILE A 79 7.55 -13.25 7.41
N LEU A 80 6.68 -12.27 7.64
CA LEU A 80 6.90 -10.88 7.22
C LEU A 80 8.11 -10.30 7.96
N LYS A 81 9.10 -9.80 7.22
CA LYS A 81 10.32 -9.19 7.82
C LYS A 81 10.33 -7.68 7.71
N SER A 82 9.81 -7.17 6.60
CA SER A 82 9.75 -5.73 6.34
C SER A 82 8.61 -5.44 5.38
N TYR A 83 7.95 -4.32 5.60
CA TYR A 83 6.84 -3.87 4.79
C TYR A 83 6.91 -2.36 4.59
N GLY A 84 6.08 -1.87 3.68
CA GLY A 84 5.88 -0.44 3.50
C GLY A 84 4.77 -0.18 2.52
N VAL A 85 4.57 1.08 2.16
CA VAL A 85 3.55 1.47 1.18
C VAL A 85 4.21 2.11 -0.03
N GLN A 86 3.86 1.59 -1.20
CA GLN A 86 4.29 2.10 -2.49
C GLN A 86 3.15 2.81 -3.20
N ILE A 87 3.46 3.92 -3.86
CA ILE A 87 2.56 4.65 -4.74
C ILE A 87 3.18 4.72 -6.13
N LEU A 88 2.50 4.13 -7.11
CA LEU A 88 2.75 4.41 -8.52
C LEU A 88 2.10 5.76 -8.85
N ASN A 89 2.88 6.70 -9.34
CA ASN A 89 2.42 8.03 -9.74
C ASN A 89 3.07 8.42 -11.06
N ASN A 90 2.29 8.37 -12.15
CA ASN A 90 2.72 8.74 -13.50
C ASN A 90 4.00 8.00 -13.95
N GLY A 91 4.02 6.68 -13.77
CA GLY A 91 5.13 5.82 -14.21
C GLY A 91 6.33 5.76 -13.28
N LYS A 92 6.31 6.48 -12.15
CA LYS A 92 7.33 6.38 -11.09
C LYS A 92 6.74 5.75 -9.84
N VAL A 93 7.52 4.90 -9.18
CA VAL A 93 7.15 4.29 -7.91
C VAL A 93 7.80 5.07 -6.77
N PHE A 94 7.00 5.44 -5.78
CA PHE A 94 7.44 6.15 -4.59
C PHE A 94 7.18 5.29 -3.36
N ASN A 95 8.20 5.07 -2.55
CA ASN A 95 8.10 4.49 -1.23
C ASN A 95 7.68 5.59 -0.25
N VAL A 96 6.45 5.52 0.27
CA VAL A 96 5.99 6.44 1.32
C VAL A 96 6.78 6.17 2.60
N PHE A 97 6.91 4.89 2.94
CA PHE A 97 7.82 4.44 3.99
C PHE A 97 8.20 2.98 3.74
N LYS A 98 9.29 2.56 4.38
CA LYS A 98 9.73 1.17 4.49
C LYS A 98 10.19 0.94 5.92
N THR A 99 9.72 -0.14 6.53
CA THR A 99 10.07 -0.47 7.91
C THR A 99 10.25 -1.97 8.09
N THR A 100 11.00 -2.36 9.11
CA THR A 100 11.07 -3.75 9.59
C THR A 100 9.95 -4.03 10.57
N THR A 101 9.57 -5.29 10.72
CA THR A 101 8.55 -5.72 11.69
C THR A 101 9.04 -6.94 12.48
N PRO A 102 8.57 -7.17 13.71
CA PRO A 102 8.86 -8.38 14.46
C PRO A 102 8.46 -9.68 13.72
N VAL A 103 9.01 -10.81 14.17
CA VAL A 103 8.74 -12.14 13.59
C VAL A 103 7.26 -12.51 13.60
N LYS A 104 6.51 -12.01 14.58
CA LYS A 104 5.07 -12.30 14.74
C LYS A 104 4.29 -11.01 14.57
N SER A 105 4.10 -10.60 13.32
CA SER A 105 3.36 -9.39 12.99
C SER A 105 2.29 -9.64 11.95
N ASN A 106 1.22 -8.86 12.04
CA ASN A 106 0.16 -8.77 11.06
C ASN A 106 -0.08 -7.29 10.75
N VAL A 107 0.00 -6.93 9.46
CA VAL A 107 -0.15 -5.55 9.01
C VAL A 107 -1.38 -5.43 8.11
N ASP A 108 -2.28 -4.53 8.50
CA ASP A 108 -3.49 -4.17 7.76
C ASP A 108 -3.32 -2.80 7.08
N PHE A 109 -3.88 -2.67 5.87
CA PHE A 109 -3.91 -1.44 5.09
C PHE A 109 -5.35 -1.10 4.73
N ASN A 110 -5.74 0.16 4.89
CA ASN A 110 -7.06 0.63 4.47
C ASN A 110 -6.98 2.01 3.81
N LEU A 111 -7.56 2.14 2.62
CA LEU A 111 -7.73 3.44 1.97
C LEU A 111 -8.88 4.20 2.64
N LEU A 112 -8.63 5.43 3.09
CA LEU A 112 -9.62 6.26 3.77
C LEU A 112 -10.24 7.30 2.85
N TYR A 113 -9.45 7.82 1.91
CA TYR A 113 -9.85 8.90 1.02
C TYR A 113 -8.92 8.97 -0.18
N HIS A 114 -9.44 9.39 -1.32
CA HIS A 114 -8.62 9.85 -2.43
C HIS A 114 -9.35 10.90 -3.26
N ASP A 115 -8.58 11.82 -3.83
CA ASP A 115 -8.99 12.72 -4.91
C ASP A 115 -7.86 12.80 -5.96
N GLU A 116 -7.89 13.81 -6.84
CA GLU A 116 -6.88 13.97 -7.87
C GLU A 116 -5.47 14.27 -7.31
N ASN A 117 -5.40 14.90 -6.14
CA ASN A 117 -4.19 15.44 -5.51
C ASN A 117 -3.77 14.68 -4.26
N ILE A 118 -4.70 14.13 -3.49
CA ILE A 118 -4.47 13.52 -2.18
C ILE A 118 -4.89 12.06 -2.16
N VAL A 119 -4.12 11.25 -1.44
CA VAL A 119 -4.48 9.89 -1.03
C VAL A 119 -4.27 9.80 0.47
N ALA A 120 -5.29 9.43 1.22
CA ALA A 120 -5.16 9.17 2.66
C ALA A 120 -5.44 7.70 2.95
N PHE A 121 -4.58 7.07 3.73
CA PHE A 121 -4.67 5.66 4.06
C PHE A 121 -4.17 5.38 5.47
N ARG A 122 -4.68 4.32 6.07
CA ARG A 122 -4.26 3.84 7.39
C ARG A 122 -3.44 2.57 7.23
N VAL A 123 -2.44 2.43 8.09
CA VAL A 123 -1.75 1.17 8.34
C VAL A 123 -1.88 0.79 9.82
N ARG A 124 -2.22 -0.46 10.10
CA ARG A 124 -2.22 -1.03 11.46
C ARG A 124 -1.19 -2.15 11.53
N ASP A 125 -0.24 -2.06 12.45
CA ASP A 125 0.68 -3.16 12.76
C ASP A 125 0.28 -3.74 14.13
N ASN A 126 -0.05 -5.03 14.16
CA ASN A 126 -0.24 -5.79 15.38
C ASN A 126 0.85 -6.84 15.48
N SER A 127 1.73 -6.69 16.46
CA SER A 127 2.90 -7.54 16.62
C SER A 127 3.03 -8.12 18.02
N THR A 128 3.69 -9.27 18.09
CA THR A 128 4.14 -9.89 19.33
C THR A 128 5.67 -9.93 19.35
N ILE A 129 6.24 -9.39 20.42
CA ILE A 129 7.68 -9.30 20.63
C ILE A 129 8.03 -10.24 21.78
N ASP A 130 8.72 -11.34 21.48
CA ASP A 130 8.99 -12.44 22.42
C ASP A 130 10.48 -12.78 22.60
N TYR A 131 11.37 -12.00 21.99
CA TYR A 131 12.83 -12.16 22.10
C TYR A 131 13.45 -11.34 23.25
N VAL A 132 12.64 -10.85 24.18
CA VAL A 132 13.05 -10.13 25.40
C VAL A 132 12.56 -10.86 26.65
N LYS A 133 13.14 -10.57 27.83
CA LYS A 133 12.83 -11.26 29.10
C LYS A 133 11.33 -11.32 29.46
N LYS A 134 10.56 -10.32 29.04
CA LYS A 134 9.10 -10.27 29.19
C LYS A 134 8.46 -10.00 27.82
N PRO A 135 7.88 -11.02 27.18
CA PRO A 135 7.19 -10.82 25.92
C PRO A 135 6.01 -9.85 26.03
N PHE A 136 5.78 -9.06 24.98
CA PHE A 136 4.71 -8.08 24.93
C PHE A 136 4.06 -8.02 23.54
N ARG A 137 2.87 -7.42 23.47
CA ARG A 137 2.17 -7.09 22.24
C ARG A 137 2.29 -5.61 21.97
N SER A 138 2.43 -5.26 20.69
CA SER A 138 2.38 -3.88 20.23
C SER A 138 1.26 -3.73 19.21
N PHE A 139 0.47 -2.67 19.36
CA PHE A 139 -0.58 -2.29 18.44
C PHE A 139 -0.36 -0.83 18.03
N VAL A 140 0.11 -0.66 16.80
CA VAL A 140 0.47 0.63 16.22
C VAL A 140 -0.48 0.95 15.08
N VAL A 141 -1.03 2.16 15.09
CA VAL A 141 -1.90 2.67 14.03
C VAL A 141 -1.40 4.03 13.59
N ASN A 142 -1.04 4.12 12.31
CA ASN A 142 -0.64 5.35 11.66
C ASN A 142 -1.57 5.64 10.48
N THR A 143 -1.90 6.91 10.31
CA THR A 143 -2.59 7.41 9.11
C THR A 143 -1.61 8.27 8.32
N TYR A 144 -1.53 8.02 7.02
CA TYR A 144 -0.68 8.73 6.10
C TYR A 144 -1.54 9.50 5.11
N ILE A 145 -1.18 10.76 4.88
CA ILE A 145 -1.81 11.62 3.88
C ILE A 145 -0.74 11.96 2.86
N TYR A 146 -0.86 11.45 1.65
CA TYR A 146 0.11 11.63 0.58
C TYR A 146 -0.41 12.63 -0.46
N ASN A 147 0.45 13.57 -0.85
CA ASN A 147 0.18 14.52 -1.92
C ASN A 147 0.83 14.06 -3.23
N LEU A 148 0.00 13.68 -4.19
CA LEU A 148 0.35 13.15 -5.51
C LEU A 148 1.06 14.17 -6.42
N THR A 149 1.03 15.46 -6.09
CA THR A 149 1.68 16.51 -6.88
C THR A 149 3.07 16.81 -6.35
N SER A 150 3.24 16.88 -5.04
CA SER A 150 4.51 17.21 -4.38
C SER A 150 5.33 15.99 -3.94
N ASN A 151 4.74 14.80 -3.98
CA ASN A 151 5.29 13.55 -3.43
C ASN A 151 5.67 13.63 -1.94
N LYS A 152 5.06 14.58 -1.22
CA LYS A 152 5.19 14.72 0.23
C LYS A 152 4.04 14.00 0.91
N PHE A 153 4.27 13.59 2.14
CA PHE A 153 3.23 13.00 2.96
C PHE A 153 3.32 13.45 4.41
N SER A 154 2.16 13.50 5.06
CA SER A 154 2.07 13.67 6.50
C SER A 154 1.76 12.35 7.17
N THR A 155 2.46 12.08 8.26
CA THR A 155 2.23 10.92 9.13
C THR A 155 1.55 11.38 10.39
N VAL A 156 0.39 10.79 10.66
CA VAL A 156 -0.41 11.03 11.85
C VAL A 156 -0.34 9.76 12.72
N PRO A 157 0.42 9.77 13.83
CA PRO A 157 0.42 8.67 14.78
C PRO A 157 -0.90 8.69 15.55
N VAL A 158 -1.75 7.71 15.29
CA VAL A 158 -3.12 7.64 15.82
C VAL A 158 -3.14 6.88 17.15
N LEU A 159 -2.42 5.75 17.18
CA LEU A 159 -2.37 4.89 18.35
C LEU A 159 -1.01 4.20 18.41
N ASN A 160 -0.40 4.20 19.59
CA ASN A 160 0.75 3.37 19.89
C ASN A 160 0.54 2.78 21.27
N PHE A 161 0.25 1.48 21.32
CA PHE A 161 -0.08 0.78 22.55
C PHE A 161 0.78 -0.46 22.70
N GLU A 162 1.33 -0.65 23.90
CA GLU A 162 2.07 -1.84 24.27
C GLU A 162 1.47 -2.47 25.53
N SER A 163 1.36 -3.79 25.57
CA SER A 163 0.92 -4.53 26.76
C SER A 163 1.65 -5.86 26.92
N GLU A 164 1.70 -6.36 28.15
CA GLU A 164 2.11 -7.75 28.41
C GLU A 164 1.24 -8.74 27.60
N LEU A 165 1.80 -9.90 27.22
CA LEU A 165 1.14 -10.90 26.36
C LEU A 165 -0.22 -11.40 26.89
N ASP A 166 -0.35 -11.50 28.20
CA ASP A 166 -1.53 -11.95 28.96
C ASP A 166 -2.48 -10.79 29.31
N GLY A 167 -2.09 -9.55 29.03
CA GLY A 167 -2.90 -8.35 29.20
C GLY A 167 -4.13 -8.38 28.30
N LYS A 168 -5.32 -8.50 28.90
CA LYS A 168 -6.63 -8.40 28.18
C LYS A 168 -7.02 -6.97 27.78
N LYS A 169 -6.12 -6.00 27.96
CA LYS A 169 -6.37 -4.57 27.80
C LYS A 169 -5.63 -4.10 26.56
N LEU A 170 -6.35 -3.80 25.49
CA LEU A 170 -5.84 -3.21 24.26
C LEU A 170 -6.62 -1.94 23.98
N ASP A 171 -5.91 -0.84 23.73
CA ASP A 171 -6.52 0.34 23.16
C ASP A 171 -6.92 0.03 21.72
N LEU A 172 -8.11 0.47 21.28
CA LEU A 172 -8.68 0.08 20.00
C LEU A 172 -9.11 1.30 19.20
N LEU A 173 -8.72 1.34 17.92
CA LEU A 173 -9.34 2.20 16.93
C LEU A 173 -10.70 1.63 16.54
N GLN A 174 -11.78 2.27 16.97
CA GLN A 174 -13.16 1.84 16.68
C GLN A 174 -13.66 2.28 15.30
N GLY A 175 -13.06 3.33 14.75
CA GLY A 175 -13.41 3.88 13.45
C GLY A 175 -12.68 5.19 13.21
N ASP A 176 -12.48 5.50 11.95
CA ASP A 176 -11.76 6.67 11.45
C ASP A 176 -12.31 7.11 10.11
N GLN A 177 -12.09 8.38 9.80
CA GLN A 177 -12.45 8.98 8.54
C GLN A 177 -11.52 10.12 8.19
N PHE A 178 -11.43 10.40 6.89
CA PHE A 178 -10.69 11.53 6.37
C PHE A 178 -11.58 12.32 5.42
N THR A 179 -11.61 13.65 5.58
CA THR A 179 -12.51 14.53 4.82
C THR A 179 -11.79 15.79 4.38
N PHE A 180 -12.27 16.42 3.31
CA PHE A 180 -11.78 17.70 2.82
C PHE A 180 -12.88 18.76 2.84
N ASN A 181 -12.57 19.94 3.40
CA ASN A 181 -13.44 21.10 3.36
C ASN A 181 -12.91 22.12 2.32
N PRO A 182 -13.51 22.19 1.11
CA PRO A 182 -13.02 23.08 0.06
C PRO A 182 -13.18 24.56 0.39
N LYS A 183 -14.15 24.94 1.24
CA LYS A 183 -14.35 26.35 1.65
C LYS A 183 -13.23 26.84 2.57
N LYS A 184 -12.68 25.95 3.39
CA LYS A 184 -11.59 26.26 4.32
C LYS A 184 -10.20 25.89 3.78
N GLY A 185 -10.13 25.07 2.73
CA GLY A 185 -8.87 24.50 2.25
C GLY A 185 -8.20 23.62 3.31
N THR A 186 -9.01 22.89 4.07
CA THR A 186 -8.56 22.09 5.24
C THR A 186 -8.95 20.64 5.05
N TYR A 187 -7.98 19.76 5.29
CA TYR A 187 -8.22 18.33 5.45
C TYR A 187 -8.36 18.00 6.92
N THR A 188 -9.34 17.16 7.27
CA THR A 188 -9.58 16.74 8.65
C THR A 188 -9.56 15.21 8.72
N TYR A 189 -8.64 14.69 9.53
CA TYR A 189 -8.63 13.31 9.99
C TYR A 189 -9.34 13.23 11.34
N LEU A 190 -10.25 12.27 11.50
CA LEU A 190 -10.96 12.03 12.75
C LEU A 190 -10.95 10.53 13.07
N ALA A 191 -10.63 10.19 14.31
CA ALA A 191 -10.59 8.81 14.80
C ALA A 191 -11.25 8.68 16.17
N ASN A 192 -11.92 7.56 16.41
CA ASN A 192 -12.50 7.21 17.70
C ASN A 192 -11.68 6.11 18.36
N ILE A 193 -11.04 6.44 19.49
CA ILE A 193 -10.17 5.54 20.24
C ILE A 193 -10.90 5.10 21.50
N LYS A 194 -10.94 3.79 21.75
CA LYS A 194 -11.43 3.20 23.00
C LYS A 194 -10.23 2.76 23.83
N TYR A 195 -10.00 3.43 24.96
CA TYR A 195 -8.91 3.09 25.86
C TYR A 195 -9.27 1.94 26.79
N ALA A 196 -8.36 1.00 26.98
CA ALA A 196 -8.58 -0.19 27.78
C ALA A 196 -8.60 0.09 29.29
N ASN A 197 -7.85 1.10 29.72
CA ASN A 197 -7.66 1.41 31.14
C ASN A 197 -8.91 1.97 31.81
N ASN A 198 -9.69 2.78 31.09
CA ASN A 198 -10.86 3.47 31.62
C ASN A 198 -12.16 3.22 30.82
N ARG A 199 -12.10 2.42 29.75
CA ARG A 199 -13.18 2.19 28.77
C ARG A 199 -13.75 3.47 28.15
N LYS A 200 -13.09 4.61 28.34
CA LYS A 200 -13.51 5.89 27.74
C LYS A 200 -13.26 5.82 26.24
N LYS A 201 -14.17 6.46 25.52
CA LYS A 201 -14.04 6.72 24.09
C LYS A 201 -13.65 8.18 23.96
N GLU A 202 -12.59 8.43 23.22
CA GLU A 202 -12.17 9.79 22.90
C GLU A 202 -12.03 9.94 21.40
N THR A 203 -12.29 11.16 20.94
CA THR A 203 -12.12 11.53 19.56
C THR A 203 -10.77 12.21 19.40
N PHE A 204 -9.96 11.63 18.55
CA PHE A 204 -8.70 12.20 18.08
C PHE A 204 -8.95 12.88 16.73
N GLN A 205 -8.50 14.12 16.60
CA GLN A 205 -8.66 14.92 15.39
C GLN A 205 -7.34 15.57 15.01
N VAL A 206 -7.09 15.64 13.70
CA VAL A 206 -5.98 16.40 13.10
C VAL A 206 -6.49 17.17 11.90
N ASP A 207 -6.21 18.47 11.88
CA ASP A 207 -6.49 19.35 10.74
C ASP A 207 -5.18 19.71 10.03
N LEU A 208 -5.16 19.56 8.71
CA LEU A 208 -4.02 19.83 7.84
C LEU A 208 -4.42 20.86 6.77
N ASN A 209 -3.49 21.73 6.38
CA ASN A 209 -3.70 22.58 5.21
C ASN A 209 -3.44 21.82 3.90
N VAL A 210 -3.66 22.48 2.76
CA VAL A 210 -3.43 21.89 1.42
C VAL A 210 -1.98 21.45 1.15
N SER A 211 -1.01 22.02 1.88
CA SER A 211 0.41 21.60 1.83
C SER A 211 0.73 20.48 2.82
N LEU A 212 -0.31 19.87 3.42
CA LEU A 212 -0.24 18.83 4.43
C LEU A 212 0.41 19.25 5.75
N LYS A 213 0.65 20.54 5.98
CA LYS A 213 1.16 21.02 7.27
C LYS A 213 0.03 21.01 8.30
N CYS A 214 0.35 20.56 9.50
CA CYS A 214 -0.60 20.54 10.61
C CYS A 214 -1.02 21.97 10.99
N ILE A 215 -2.33 22.17 11.10
CA ILE A 215 -2.97 23.38 11.62
C ILE A 215 -3.33 23.16 13.08
N SER A 216 -3.93 22.01 13.39
CA SER A 216 -4.35 21.63 14.73
C SER A 216 -4.29 20.09 14.88
N ALA A 217 -4.04 19.61 16.09
CA ALA A 217 -4.10 18.20 16.42
C ALA A 217 -4.43 18.00 17.89
N SER A 218 -5.24 17.00 18.23
CA SER A 218 -5.60 16.69 19.62
C SER A 218 -4.38 16.44 20.52
N LEU A 219 -3.31 15.86 19.97
CA LEU A 219 -2.05 15.60 20.68
C LEU A 219 -0.95 16.61 20.35
N GLY A 220 -1.29 17.74 19.72
CA GLY A 220 -0.32 18.75 19.28
C GLY A 220 0.32 18.43 17.92
N CYS A 221 0.61 19.49 17.15
CA CYS A 221 1.11 19.36 15.78
C CYS A 221 2.53 18.81 15.67
N ASP A 222 3.32 18.87 16.75
CA ASP A 222 4.69 18.33 16.77
C ASP A 222 4.72 16.81 16.57
N ASN A 223 3.60 16.13 16.83
CA ASN A 223 3.44 14.69 16.60
C ASN A 223 3.07 14.35 15.14
N VAL A 224 2.76 15.34 14.30
CA VAL A 224 2.41 15.13 12.89
C VAL A 224 3.64 15.40 12.03
N GLY A 225 4.28 14.34 11.57
CA GLY A 225 5.48 14.44 10.73
C GLY A 225 5.14 14.79 9.29
N LEU A 226 5.91 15.68 8.65
CA LEU A 226 5.85 15.95 7.21
C LEU A 226 7.15 15.45 6.57
N SER A 227 7.05 14.61 5.54
CA SER A 227 8.20 13.95 4.91
C SER A 227 8.05 13.87 3.40
N LEU A 228 9.14 13.56 2.70
CA LEU A 228 9.18 13.32 1.26
C LEU A 228 9.21 11.81 1.02
N ALA A 229 8.41 11.31 0.07
CA ALA A 229 8.50 9.92 -0.34
C ALA A 229 9.74 9.68 -1.20
N GLU A 230 10.37 8.53 -0.99
CA GLU A 230 11.58 8.15 -1.70
C GLU A 230 11.22 7.54 -3.05
N ILE A 231 11.94 7.91 -4.11
CA ILE A 231 11.76 7.24 -5.41
C ILE A 231 12.35 5.84 -5.29
N ASP A 232 11.57 4.83 -5.66
CA ASP A 232 12.08 3.47 -5.78
C ASP A 232 12.90 3.37 -7.07
N VAL A 233 14.22 3.21 -6.94
CA VAL A 233 15.18 3.23 -8.07
C VAL A 233 15.39 1.81 -8.62
N VAL A 234 14.52 0.85 -8.30
CA VAL A 234 14.63 -0.52 -8.82
C VAL A 234 14.29 -0.50 -10.31
N GLY A 235 15.31 -0.37 -11.15
CA GLY A 235 15.19 -0.33 -12.61
C GLY A 235 16.25 0.48 -13.37
N LYS A 236 17.50 0.57 -12.88
CA LYS A 236 18.67 0.81 -13.74
C LYS A 236 19.53 -0.44 -13.80
#